data_AF-A0A2E0L6A8-F1
#
_entry.id   AF-A0A2E0L6A8-F1
#
_cell.length_a   1.000
_cell.length_b   1.000
_cell.length_c   1.000
_cell.angle_alpha   90.00
_cell.angle_beta   90.00
_cell.angle_gamma   90.00
#
_symmetry.space_group_name_H-M   'P 1'
#
loop_
_entity.id
_entity.type
_entity.pdbx_description
1 polymer ?
#
loop_
_entity_poly.entity_id
_entity_poly.type
_entity_poly.pdbx_seq_one_letter_code
_entity_poly.pdbx_strand_id
1 'polypeptide(L)' 'MVAAKDFSPHDFCRTFVGEMLEHGVDIATVANIAGHASVDTTRRYDRRPETTKQQAANKLHFPY' A
#
# COMPACT_ATOMS: atom_id res chain seq x y z
N MET A 1 -17.95 23.47 -7.28
CA MET A 1 -16.58 23.80 -6.82
C MET A 1 -16.30 22.94 -5.60
N VAL A 2 -15.48 21.88 -5.74
CA VAL A 2 -15.09 21.05 -4.60
C VAL A 2 -13.98 21.81 -3.87
N ALA A 3 -14.24 22.19 -2.62
CA ALA A 3 -13.23 22.81 -1.76
C ALA A 3 -12.06 21.83 -1.61
N ALA A 4 -10.87 22.23 -2.06
CA ALA A 4 -9.65 21.52 -1.74
C ALA A 4 -9.41 21.66 -0.23
N LYS A 5 -9.89 20.68 0.55
CA LYS A 5 -9.53 20.49 1.95
C LYS A 5 -8.01 20.60 2.07
N ASP A 6 -7.53 21.38 3.05
CA ASP A 6 -6.11 21.62 3.33
C ASP A 6 -5.22 20.43 2.98
N PHE A 7 -4.61 20.48 1.80
CA PHE A 7 -3.79 19.42 1.25
C PHE A 7 -2.42 19.48 1.92
N SER A 8 -2.12 18.51 2.78
CA SER A 8 -0.85 18.42 3.49
C SER A 8 0.11 17.45 2.77
N PRO A 9 1.43 17.59 2.90
CA PRO A 9 2.40 16.58 2.47
C PRO A 9 2.05 15.16 2.96
N HIS A 10 1.32 15.05 4.08
CA HIS A 10 0.81 13.78 4.59
C HIS A 10 -0.26 13.14 3.70
N ASP A 11 -1.07 13.92 2.98
CA ASP A 11 -2.05 13.41 2.01
C ASP A 11 -1.37 12.85 0.77
N PHE A 12 -0.23 13.42 0.35
CA PHE A 12 0.60 12.82 -0.70
C PHE A 12 1.18 11.48 -0.26
N CYS A 13 1.68 11.39 0.98
CA CYS A 13 2.17 10.13 1.53
C CYS A 13 1.06 9.06 1.56
N ARG A 14 -0.18 9.43 1.90
CA ARG A 14 -1.35 8.54 1.91
C ARG A 14 -1.70 7.99 0.51
N THR A 15 -1.68 8.84 -0.52
CA THR A 15 -1.97 8.42 -1.90
C THR A 15 -0.81 7.61 -2.48
N PHE A 16 0.43 8.08 -2.29
CA PHE A 16 1.63 7.43 -2.78
C PHE A 16 1.79 6.00 -2.24
N VAL A 17 1.68 5.82 -0.91
CA VAL A 17 1.76 4.50 -0.28
C VAL A 17 0.63 3.58 -0.76
N GLY A 18 -0.60 4.11 -0.89
CA GLY A 18 -1.74 3.34 -1.37
C GLY A 18 -1.54 2.80 -2.78
N GLU A 19 -1.18 3.67 -3.73
CA GLU A 19 -0.95 3.31 -5.13
C GLU A 19 0.14 2.24 -5.28
N MET A 20 1.27 2.40 -4.57
CA MET A 20 2.34 1.40 -4.62
C MET A 20 1.87 0.02 -4.15
N LEU A 21 1.09 -0.02 -3.07
CA LEU A 21 0.55 -1.28 -2.55
C LEU A 21 -0.45 -1.90 -3.54
N GLU A 22 -1.35 -1.10 -4.12
CA GLU A 22 -2.33 -1.53 -5.13
C GLU A 22 -1.66 -2.09 -6.39
N HIS A 23 -0.52 -1.52 -6.80
CA HIS A 23 0.32 -2.05 -7.87
C HIS A 23 1.11 -3.32 -7.49
N GLY A 24 0.93 -3.84 -6.27
CA GLY A 24 1.52 -5.09 -5.81
C GLY A 24 2.95 -4.94 -5.28
N VAL A 25 3.42 -3.72 -5.01
CA VAL A 25 4.71 -3.51 -4.35
C VAL A 25 4.65 -4.07 -2.92
N ASP A 26 5.75 -4.70 -2.50
CA ASP A 26 5.90 -5.22 -1.15
C ASP A 26 5.82 -4.11 -0.09
N ILE A 27 5.15 -4.39 1.03
CA ILE A 27 4.90 -3.41 2.08
C ILE A 27 6.17 -2.94 2.80
N ALA A 28 7.19 -3.79 2.94
CA ALA A 28 8.46 -3.38 3.53
C ALA A 28 9.24 -2.46 2.59
N THR A 29 9.17 -2.72 1.28
CA THR A 29 9.71 -1.85 0.23
C THR A 29 9.05 -0.47 0.24
N VAL A 30 7.71 -0.44 0.30
CA VAL A 30 6.96 0.83 0.41
C VAL A 30 7.30 1.56 1.72
N ALA A 31 7.42 0.84 2.84
CA ALA A 31 7.82 1.43 4.12
C ALA A 31 9.21 2.09 4.06
N ASN A 32 10.19 1.43 3.44
CA ASN A 32 11.54 1.97 3.27
C ASN A 32 11.55 3.22 2.39
N ILE A 33 10.79 3.22 1.29
CA ILE A 33 10.70 4.38 0.38
C ILE A 33 9.97 5.55 1.06
N ALA A 34 8.94 5.26 1.85
CA ALA A 34 8.23 6.25 2.65
C ALA A 34 9.04 6.75 3.87
N GLY A 35 10.21 6.15 4.16
CA GLY A 35 11.03 6.50 5.32
C GLY A 35 10.40 6.12 6.66
N HIS A 36 9.48 5.16 6.67
CA HIS A 36 8.84 4.70 7.90
C HIS A 36 9.78 3.78 8.69
N ALA A 37 10.01 4.12 9.96
CA ALA A 37 10.81 3.30 10.87
C ALA A 37 10.18 1.93 11.19
N SER A 38 8.88 1.76 10.92
CA SER A 38 8.17 0.50 11.09
C SER A 38 7.15 0.30 9.97
N VAL A 39 7.05 -0.95 9.50
CA VAL A 39 6.05 -1.38 8.53
C VAL A 39 4.62 -1.20 9.06
N ASP A 40 4.43 -1.21 10.39
CA ASP A 40 3.12 -1.00 11.01
C ASP A 40 2.54 0.38 10.68
N THR A 41 3.41 1.40 10.57
CA THR A 41 3.01 2.75 10.12
C THR A 41 2.47 2.71 8.69
N THR A 42 3.11 1.95 7.80
CA THR A 42 2.68 1.75 6.41
C THR A 42 1.38 0.93 6.32
N ARG A 43 1.17 -0.02 7.23
CA ARG A 43 -0.01 -0.90 7.26
C ARG A 43 -1.33 -0.15 7.37
N ARG A 44 -1.33 1.04 7.98
CA ARG A 44 -2.51 1.93 8.08
C ARG A 44 -3.02 2.40 6.71
N TYR A 45 -2.18 2.33 5.69
CA TYR A 45 -2.50 2.73 4.32
C TYR A 45 -2.83 1.54 3.41
N ASP A 46 -2.59 0.31 3.85
CA ASP A 46 -2.92 -0.89 3.08
C ASP A 46 -4.43 -1.09 3.03
N ARG A 47 -5.03 -0.78 1.88
CA ARG A 47 -6.47 -0.93 1.62
C ARG A 47 -6.78 -2.09 0.68
N ARG A 48 -5.81 -2.97 0.41
CA ARG A 48 -5.99 -4.05 -0.54
C ARG A 48 -7.09 -5.00 -0.07
N PRO A 49 -8.07 -5.32 -0.94
CA PRO A 49 -9.17 -6.21 -0.58
C PRO A 49 -8.68 -7.65 -0.36
N GLU A 50 -9.48 -8.46 0.34
CA GLU A 50 -9.21 -9.90 0.53
C GLU A 50 -9.03 -10.65 -0.81
N THR A 51 -9.62 -10.14 -1.89
CA THR A 51 -9.43 -10.67 -3.25
C THR A 51 -7.97 -10.61 -3.70
N THR A 52 -7.18 -9.63 -3.26
CA THR A 52 -5.74 -9.57 -3.53
C THR A 52 -4.99 -10.74 -2.87
N LYS A 53 -5.40 -11.15 -1.67
CA LYS A 53 -4.82 -12.34 -1.00
C LYS A 53 -5.15 -13.62 -1.76
N GLN A 54 -6.38 -13.75 -2.27
CA GLN A 54 -6.80 -14.89 -3.08
C GLN A 54 -6.01 -14.96 -4.39
N GLN A 55 -5.81 -13.82 -5.07
CA GLN A 55 -4.98 -13.75 -6.28
C GLN A 55 -3.52 -14.13 -5.99
N ALA A 56 -2.97 -13.70 -4.86
CA ALA A 56 -1.61 -14.09 -4.45
C ALA A 56 -1.51 -15.60 -4.20
N ALA A 57 -2.50 -16.19 -3.52
CA ALA A 57 -2.55 -17.64 -3.31
C ALA A 57 -2.64 -18.43 -4.63
N ASN A 58 -3.45 -17.95 -5.59
CA ASN A 58 -3.57 -18.58 -6.91
C ASN A 58 -2.30 -18.53 -7.77
N LYS A 59 -1.37 -17.61 -7.46
CA LYS A 59 -0.05 -17.53 -8.13
C LYS A 59 0.96 -18.53 -7.56
N LEU A 60 0.67 -19.18 -6.43
CA LEU A 60 1.54 -20.21 -5.88
C LEU A 60 1.46 -21.46 -6.76
N HIS A 61 2.50 -21.69 -7.55
CA HIS A 61 2.67 -22.95 -8.26
C HIS A 61 3.35 -23.95 -7.32
N PHE A 62 2.64 -25.01 -6.95
CA PHE A 62 3.20 -26.13 -6.22
C PHE A 62 3.54 -27.24 -7.21
N PRO A 63 4.83 -27.49 -7.52
CA PRO A 63 5.21 -28.68 -8.24
C PRO A 63 5.04 -29.87 -7.28
N TYR A 64 4.10 -30.75 -7.59
CA TYR A 64 4.18 -32.14 -7.13
C TYR A 64 5.16 -32.89 -8.03
#